data_AF-A0AAJ2UXC9-F1
#
_entry.id   AF-A0AAJ2UXC9-F1
#
_cell.length_a   1.000
_cell.length_b   1.000
_cell.length_c   1.000
_cell.angle_alpha   90.00
_cell.angle_beta   90.00
_cell.angle_gamma   90.00
#
_symmetry.space_group_name_H-M   'P 1'
#
loop_
_entity.id
_entity.type
_entity.pdbx_description
1 polymer ?
#
loop_
_entity_poly.entity_id
_entity_poly.type
_entity_poly.pdbx_seq_one_letter_code
_entity_poly.pdbx_strand_id
1 'polypeptide(L)'
;MKRLITLSSGDPDLPPFSIGFAGRRRRVLDLPLIAWLTFIWVLLWSTLTWANVVTGVVVAVAVCLAFPLPQVDLGLRLHPWGILLLAAYLLYDMYTSGVKVTRQIFADRPHRPAVIGVPLRCRSDLMLAATAVSVSNVPGGSVVEVRRATATLFLHVLDADRPAELEAVRRSVWKLEELTVRAFGTSDEIARVSEPPPPVPGSDTAPGTGPDGGPDTGSDTGEEGA
;
A
#
# COMPACT_ATOMS: atom_id res chain seq x y z
N MET A 1 5.48 -35.09 38.79
CA MET A 1 6.32 -33.89 38.53
C MET A 1 6.82 -33.97 37.08
N LYS A 2 6.09 -33.36 36.12
CA LYS A 2 6.46 -33.39 34.69
C LYS A 2 6.78 -31.97 34.23
N ARG A 3 7.99 -31.80 33.68
CA ARG A 3 8.55 -30.54 33.20
C ARG A 3 7.61 -29.90 32.17
N LEU A 4 7.16 -28.68 32.46
CA LEU A 4 6.10 -27.95 31.71
C LEU A 4 6.65 -26.95 30.68
N ILE A 5 7.97 -26.92 30.46
CA ILE A 5 8.63 -25.89 29.65
C ILE A 5 9.62 -26.58 28.71
N THR A 6 9.23 -26.74 27.45
CA THR A 6 10.14 -27.09 26.37
C THR A 6 10.53 -25.81 25.64
N LEU A 7 11.74 -25.32 25.91
CA LEU A 7 12.40 -24.30 25.10
C LEU A 7 12.78 -24.95 23.76
N SER A 8 11.95 -24.74 22.73
CA SER A 8 12.22 -25.27 21.39
C SER A 8 13.19 -24.35 20.66
N SER A 9 14.49 -24.65 20.77
CA SER A 9 15.59 -23.92 20.14
C SER A 9 16.04 -24.54 18.80
N GLY A 10 15.22 -25.33 18.12
CA GLY A 10 15.74 -26.17 17.02
C GLY A 10 14.76 -26.67 15.97
N ASP A 11 13.66 -25.95 15.67
CA ASP A 11 12.82 -26.27 14.50
C ASP A 11 13.13 -25.30 13.35
N PRO A 12 13.59 -25.79 12.17
CA PRO A 12 13.90 -24.95 11.01
C PRO A 12 12.66 -24.42 10.25
N ASP A 13 11.46 -24.95 10.55
CA ASP A 13 10.18 -24.52 9.95
C ASP A 13 9.42 -23.49 10.80
N LEU A 14 10.01 -22.99 11.89
CA LEU A 14 9.41 -21.98 12.77
C LEU A 14 10.28 -20.72 12.83
N PRO A 15 9.69 -19.52 12.78
CA PRO A 15 10.46 -18.28 12.93
C PRO A 15 11.14 -18.23 14.30
N PRO A 16 12.32 -17.58 14.41
CA PRO A 16 13.02 -17.44 15.68
C PRO A 16 12.16 -16.68 16.70
N PHE A 17 12.15 -17.16 17.95
CA PHE A 17 11.41 -16.60 19.11
C PHE A 17 9.88 -16.84 19.16
N SER A 18 9.41 -18.05 18.86
CA SER A 18 8.02 -18.46 19.13
C SER A 18 7.92 -19.36 20.38
N ILE A 19 6.91 -19.12 21.24
CA ILE A 19 6.54 -20.03 22.34
C ILE A 19 5.30 -20.81 21.91
N GLY A 20 5.47 -22.09 21.59
CA GLY A 20 4.35 -22.99 21.32
C GLY A 20 3.76 -23.53 22.61
N PHE A 21 2.53 -23.13 22.97
CA PHE A 21 1.80 -23.74 24.08
C PHE A 21 1.01 -24.95 23.56
N ALA A 22 1.44 -26.16 23.94
CA ALA A 22 0.84 -27.40 23.47
C ALA A 22 -0.51 -27.68 24.16
N GLY A 23 -1.61 -27.23 23.56
CA GLY A 23 -2.98 -27.56 23.98
C GLY A 23 -3.94 -27.64 22.80
N ARG A 24 -4.20 -28.86 22.29
CA ARG A 24 -5.20 -29.33 21.28
C ARG A 24 -5.32 -28.57 19.93
N ARG A 25 -4.85 -27.33 19.81
CA ARG A 25 -4.64 -26.59 18.56
C ARG A 25 -3.29 -25.89 18.67
N ARG A 26 -2.40 -26.13 17.71
CA ARG A 26 -1.07 -25.48 17.61
C ARG A 26 -1.30 -23.95 17.54
N ARG A 27 -1.25 -23.25 18.67
CA ARG A 27 -1.31 -21.78 18.72
C ARG A 27 0.11 -21.28 18.88
N VAL A 28 0.61 -20.64 17.83
CA VAL A 28 1.91 -19.97 17.84
C VAL A 28 1.67 -18.58 18.41
N LEU A 29 2.28 -18.29 19.55
CA LEU A 29 2.26 -16.96 20.15
C LEU A 29 3.52 -16.23 19.69
N ASP A 30 3.34 -15.21 18.86
CA ASP A 30 4.43 -14.37 18.38
C ASP A 30 4.87 -13.45 19.52
N LEU A 31 5.99 -13.78 20.16
CA LEU A 31 6.59 -12.94 21.21
C LEU A 31 6.78 -11.48 20.77
N PRO A 32 7.19 -11.17 19.52
CA PRO A 32 7.26 -9.80 19.03
C PRO A 32 5.92 -9.07 19.07
N LEU A 33 4.83 -9.75 18.69
CA LEU A 33 3.49 -9.18 18.69
C LEU A 33 3.01 -8.89 20.12
N ILE A 34 3.25 -9.80 21.06
CA ILE A 34 2.90 -9.61 22.48
C ILE A 34 3.72 -8.47 23.08
N ALA A 35 5.02 -8.42 22.80
CA ALA A 35 5.89 -7.34 23.27
C ALA A 35 5.44 -5.99 22.70
N TRP A 36 5.08 -5.94 21.41
CA TRP A 36 4.57 -4.74 20.76
C TRP A 36 3.24 -4.28 21.35
N LEU A 37 2.30 -5.22 21.57
CA LEU A 37 0.99 -4.91 22.13
C LEU A 37 1.10 -4.45 23.60
N THR A 38 2.02 -5.06 24.36
CA THR A 38 2.35 -4.62 25.72
C THR A 38 3.00 -3.23 25.71
N PHE A 39 3.87 -2.96 24.74
CA PHE A 39 4.47 -1.63 24.59
C PHE A 39 3.42 -0.55 24.30
N ILE A 40 2.50 -0.81 23.37
CA ILE A 40 1.36 0.07 23.10
C ILE A 40 0.50 0.25 24.36
N TRP A 41 0.24 -0.82 25.10
CA TRP A 41 -0.51 -0.76 26.36
C TRP A 41 0.17 0.15 27.39
N VAL A 42 1.47 0.01 27.59
CA VAL A 42 2.22 0.85 28.53
C VAL A 42 2.23 2.31 28.07
N LEU A 43 2.36 2.55 26.77
CA LEU A 43 2.32 3.89 26.19
C LEU A 43 0.94 4.56 26.38
N LEU A 44 -0.14 3.79 26.29
CA LEU A 44 -1.51 4.26 26.51
C LEU A 44 -1.71 4.81 27.92
N TRP A 45 -1.17 4.10 28.92
CA TRP A 45 -1.28 4.52 30.32
C TRP A 45 -0.19 5.52 30.74
N SER A 46 0.90 5.63 29.97
CA SER A 46 2.08 6.47 30.26
C SER A 46 2.75 6.20 31.63
N THR A 47 2.31 5.19 32.38
CA THR A 47 2.84 4.80 33.69
C THR A 47 3.67 3.53 33.58
N LEU A 48 4.99 3.66 33.71
CA LEU A 48 5.93 2.53 33.79
C LEU A 48 5.97 1.96 35.21
N THR A 49 4.99 1.13 35.54
CA THR A 49 4.98 0.32 36.76
C THR A 49 5.00 -1.16 36.41
N TRP A 50 5.65 -1.99 37.24
CA TRP A 50 5.67 -3.45 37.05
C TRP A 50 4.26 -4.03 36.97
N ALA A 51 3.33 -3.51 37.77
CA ALA A 51 1.92 -3.90 37.70
C ALA A 51 1.32 -3.62 36.32
N ASN A 52 1.54 -2.43 35.75
CA ASN A 52 1.00 -2.08 34.44
C ASN A 52 1.59 -2.93 33.31
N VAL A 53 2.90 -3.23 33.37
CA VAL A 53 3.54 -4.12 32.39
C VAL A 53 2.92 -5.53 32.45
N VAL A 54 2.74 -6.09 33.66
CA VAL A 54 2.12 -7.42 33.83
C VAL A 54 0.68 -7.41 33.33
N THR A 55 -0.10 -6.39 33.66
CA THR A 55 -1.47 -6.22 33.12
C THR A 55 -1.46 -6.14 31.59
N GLY A 56 -0.52 -5.38 31.01
CA GLY A 56 -0.35 -5.28 29.57
C GLY A 56 -0.03 -6.61 28.90
N VAL A 57 0.85 -7.43 29.49
CA VAL A 57 1.15 -8.79 28.99
C VAL A 57 -0.09 -9.68 29.08
N VAL A 58 -0.82 -9.65 30.20
CA VAL A 58 -2.05 -10.45 30.36
C VAL A 58 -3.10 -10.07 29.33
N VAL A 59 -3.32 -8.76 29.13
CA VAL A 59 -4.23 -8.25 28.11
C VAL A 59 -3.76 -8.63 26.71
N ALA A 60 -2.46 -8.50 26.42
CA ALA A 60 -1.90 -8.84 25.12
C ALA A 60 -2.09 -10.33 24.79
N VAL A 61 -1.84 -11.22 25.75
CA VAL A 61 -2.10 -12.65 25.62
C VAL A 61 -3.60 -12.90 25.44
N ALA A 62 -4.47 -12.27 26.24
CA ALA A 62 -5.91 -12.42 26.11
C ALA A 62 -6.42 -11.99 24.72
N VAL A 63 -5.90 -10.89 24.17
CA VAL A 63 -6.21 -10.41 22.82
C VAL A 63 -5.73 -11.40 21.77
N CYS A 64 -4.49 -11.89 21.85
CA CYS A 64 -3.98 -12.91 20.92
C CYS A 64 -4.77 -14.23 20.99
N LEU A 65 -5.33 -14.55 22.16
CA LEU A 65 -6.18 -15.73 22.33
C LEU A 65 -7.60 -15.53 21.78
N ALA A 66 -8.17 -14.33 21.93
CA ALA A 66 -9.50 -13.97 21.44
C ALA A 66 -9.50 -13.78 19.92
N PHE A 67 -8.45 -13.17 19.38
CA PHE A 67 -8.23 -12.90 17.96
C PHE A 67 -7.01 -13.69 17.48
N PRO A 68 -7.17 -14.97 17.09
CA PRO A 68 -6.09 -15.71 16.45
C PRO A 68 -5.91 -15.15 15.04
N LEU A 69 -5.05 -14.16 14.89
CA LEU A 69 -4.66 -13.72 13.56
C LEU A 69 -3.99 -14.91 12.84
N PRO A 70 -4.40 -15.22 11.60
CA PRO A 70 -3.63 -16.11 10.73
C PRO A 70 -2.19 -15.64 10.70
N GLN A 71 -1.25 -16.57 10.63
CA GLN A 71 0.19 -16.29 10.56
C GLN A 71 0.44 -15.40 9.34
N VAL A 72 0.51 -14.09 9.55
CA VAL A 72 0.94 -13.16 8.51
C VAL A 72 2.45 -13.30 8.54
N ASP A 73 2.99 -14.05 7.58
CA ASP A 73 4.42 -14.13 7.39
C ASP A 73 4.88 -12.74 6.96
N LEU A 74 5.23 -11.92 7.96
CA LEU A 74 5.35 -10.48 7.76
C LEU A 74 6.46 -10.17 6.76
N GLY A 75 7.41 -11.09 6.51
CA GLY A 75 8.51 -10.92 5.56
C GLY A 75 9.29 -9.60 5.75
N LEU A 76 9.07 -8.92 6.89
CA LEU A 76 9.20 -7.49 7.01
C LEU A 76 10.62 -7.20 7.40
N ARG A 77 11.41 -6.73 6.45
CA ARG A 77 12.76 -6.26 6.75
C ARG A 77 12.66 -4.77 7.03
N LEU A 78 12.60 -4.43 8.32
CA LEU A 78 12.59 -3.06 8.79
C LEU A 78 13.96 -2.43 8.49
N HIS A 79 14.00 -1.55 7.50
CA HIS A 79 15.18 -0.75 7.19
C HIS A 79 14.99 0.64 7.81
N PRO A 80 15.58 0.94 8.98
CA PRO A 80 15.33 2.19 9.71
C PRO A 80 15.65 3.43 8.86
N TRP A 81 16.66 3.34 7.98
CA TRP A 81 16.98 4.40 7.03
C TRP A 81 15.88 4.60 5.98
N GLY A 82 15.37 3.52 5.40
CA GLY A 82 14.26 3.58 4.43
C GLY A 82 12.98 4.14 5.05
N ILE A 83 12.67 3.74 6.30
CA ILE A 83 11.54 4.27 7.08
C ILE A 83 11.69 5.77 7.29
N LEU A 84 12.89 6.24 7.66
CA LEU A 84 13.15 7.66 7.85
C LEU A 84 12.98 8.46 6.55
N LEU A 85 13.48 7.94 5.42
CA LEU A 85 13.29 8.58 4.11
C LEU A 85 11.82 8.63 3.69
N LEU A 86 11.09 7.52 3.87
CA LEU A 86 9.65 7.45 3.58
C LEU A 86 8.89 8.47 4.44
N ALA A 87 9.17 8.51 5.74
CA ALA A 87 8.54 9.46 6.65
C ALA A 87 8.86 10.92 6.25
N ALA A 88 10.13 11.25 6.02
CA ALA A 88 10.53 12.60 5.61
C ALA A 88 9.87 13.02 4.29
N TYR A 89 9.81 12.11 3.32
CA TYR A 89 9.13 12.37 2.04
C TYR A 89 7.63 12.58 2.24
N LEU A 90 6.95 11.71 3.00
CA LEU A 90 5.52 11.84 3.29
C LEU A 90 5.21 13.16 3.99
N LEU A 91 6.00 13.55 5.00
CA LEU A 91 5.81 14.83 5.71
C LEU A 91 5.99 16.02 4.76
N TYR A 92 7.00 15.98 3.90
CA TYR A 92 7.24 17.03 2.90
C TYR A 92 6.11 17.11 1.87
N ASP A 93 5.69 15.97 1.32
CA ASP A 93 4.65 15.91 0.30
C ASP A 93 3.28 16.29 0.87
N MET A 94 2.98 15.85 2.09
CA MET A 94 1.79 16.25 2.85
C MET A 94 1.75 17.76 3.08
N TYR A 95 2.85 18.36 3.53
CA TYR A 95 2.92 19.80 3.77
C TYR A 95 2.78 20.61 2.47
N THR A 96 3.54 20.26 1.43
CA THR A 96 3.51 20.98 0.15
C THR A 96 2.17 20.84 -0.56
N SER A 97 1.54 19.67 -0.50
CA SER A 97 0.21 19.44 -1.06
C SER A 97 -0.88 20.17 -0.26
N GLY A 98 -0.77 20.23 1.07
CA GLY A 98 -1.65 21.08 1.89
C GLY A 98 -1.59 22.56 1.51
N VAL A 99 -0.39 23.08 1.24
CA VAL A 99 -0.21 24.46 0.74
C VAL A 99 -0.82 24.64 -0.65
N LYS A 100 -0.67 23.67 -1.57
CA LYS A 100 -1.30 23.72 -2.90
C LYS A 100 -2.82 23.77 -2.80
N VAL A 101 -3.42 22.88 -2.01
CA VAL A 101 -4.88 22.84 -1.78
C VAL A 101 -5.36 24.16 -1.16
N THR A 102 -4.61 24.70 -0.18
CA THR A 102 -4.95 26.00 0.41
C THR A 102 -4.97 27.11 -0.64
N ARG A 103 -3.94 27.19 -1.51
CA ARG A 103 -3.90 28.18 -2.61
C ARG A 103 -5.03 27.97 -3.61
N GLN A 104 -5.40 26.72 -3.87
CA GLN A 104 -6.46 26.34 -4.80
C GLN A 104 -7.85 26.77 -4.31
N ILE A 105 -8.10 26.71 -3.00
CA ILE A 105 -9.33 27.25 -2.39
C ILE A 105 -9.47 28.76 -2.66
N PHE A 106 -8.37 29.52 -2.62
CA PHE A 106 -8.39 30.96 -2.92
C PHE A 106 -8.45 31.28 -4.42
N ALA A 107 -8.20 30.31 -5.31
CA ALA A 107 -8.03 30.55 -6.74
C ALA A 107 -9.34 30.47 -7.55
N ASP A 108 -10.46 30.08 -6.94
CA ASP A 108 -11.82 30.04 -7.53
C ASP A 108 -11.88 29.48 -8.97
N ARG A 109 -11.09 28.43 -9.24
CA ARG A 109 -11.05 27.75 -10.53
C ARG A 109 -11.95 26.51 -10.55
N PRO A 110 -12.62 26.21 -11.68
CA PRO A 110 -13.33 24.95 -11.86
C PRO A 110 -12.33 23.81 -12.02
N HIS A 111 -12.42 22.78 -11.18
CA HIS A 111 -11.56 21.61 -11.23
C HIS A 111 -12.28 20.42 -11.85
N ARG A 112 -11.59 19.67 -12.69
CA ARG A 112 -12.13 18.43 -13.26
C ARG A 112 -11.53 17.23 -12.53
N PRO A 113 -12.31 16.54 -11.68
CA PRO A 113 -11.82 15.32 -11.06
C PRO A 113 -11.72 14.19 -12.08
N ALA A 114 -10.73 13.32 -11.94
CA ALA A 114 -10.61 12.12 -12.75
C ALA A 114 -10.14 10.92 -11.91
N VAL A 115 -10.54 9.73 -12.34
CA VAL A 115 -10.05 8.47 -11.76
C VAL A 115 -8.97 7.92 -12.68
N ILE A 116 -7.78 7.64 -12.13
CA ILE A 116 -6.66 7.07 -12.86
C ILE A 116 -6.26 5.72 -12.26
N GLY A 117 -5.99 4.74 -13.13
CA GLY A 117 -5.35 3.48 -12.75
C GLY A 117 -3.83 3.59 -12.81
N VAL A 118 -3.16 3.27 -11.72
CA VAL A 118 -1.69 3.25 -11.62
C VAL A 118 -1.23 1.82 -11.32
N PRO A 119 -0.58 1.14 -12.28
CA PRO A 119 -0.01 -0.18 -12.04
C PRO A 119 1.24 -0.04 -11.16
N LEU A 120 1.32 -0.88 -10.13
CA LEU A 120 2.46 -1.03 -9.23
C LEU A 120 3.37 -2.18 -9.71
N ARG A 121 4.64 -2.12 -9.30
CA ARG A 121 5.66 -3.16 -9.53
C ARG A 121 5.57 -4.28 -8.49
N CYS A 122 5.22 -3.93 -7.25
CA CYS A 122 5.13 -4.90 -6.17
C CYS A 122 3.78 -5.63 -6.15
N ARG A 123 3.84 -6.96 -6.07
CA ARG A 123 2.66 -7.86 -5.99
C ARG A 123 2.41 -8.46 -4.61
N SER A 124 3.27 -8.15 -3.63
CA SER A 124 3.08 -8.59 -2.25
C SER A 124 1.91 -7.85 -1.63
N ASP A 125 1.01 -8.59 -0.98
CA ASP A 125 -0.17 -8.03 -0.33
C ASP A 125 0.18 -7.00 0.75
N LEU A 126 1.32 -7.19 1.43
CA LEU A 126 1.81 -6.27 2.45
C LEU A 126 2.33 -4.98 1.81
N MET A 127 3.14 -5.09 0.75
CA MET A 127 3.65 -3.91 0.04
C MET A 127 2.52 -3.13 -0.63
N LEU A 128 1.56 -3.82 -1.27
CA LEU A 128 0.37 -3.20 -1.85
C LEU A 128 -0.42 -2.42 -0.79
N ALA A 129 -0.65 -3.02 0.38
CA ALA A 129 -1.35 -2.35 1.48
C ALA A 129 -0.54 -1.15 2.02
N ALA A 130 0.77 -1.32 2.25
CA ALA A 130 1.64 -0.27 2.77
C ALA A 130 1.75 0.92 1.80
N THR A 131 1.87 0.64 0.49
CA THR A 131 1.87 1.67 -0.55
C THR A 131 0.51 2.36 -0.63
N ALA A 132 -0.60 1.62 -0.59
CA ALA A 132 -1.93 2.22 -0.60
C ALA A 132 -2.16 3.15 0.61
N VAL A 133 -1.76 2.74 1.81
CA VAL A 133 -1.84 3.58 3.02
C VAL A 133 -0.94 4.81 2.88
N SER A 134 0.28 4.64 2.40
CA SER A 134 1.22 5.76 2.18
C SER A 134 0.66 6.77 1.18
N VAL A 135 0.10 6.29 0.06
CA VAL A 135 -0.53 7.12 -0.98
C VAL A 135 -1.75 7.84 -0.45
N SER A 136 -2.57 7.18 0.38
CA SER A 136 -3.74 7.80 1.01
C SER A 136 -3.38 8.93 1.98
N ASN A 137 -2.14 9.00 2.45
CA ASN A 137 -1.67 10.06 3.35
C ASN A 137 -1.21 11.33 2.58
N VAL A 138 -1.04 11.24 1.25
CA VAL A 138 -0.67 12.39 0.42
C VAL A 138 -1.95 13.10 -0.05
N PRO A 139 -2.19 14.36 0.35
CA PRO A 139 -3.44 15.07 0.05
C PRO A 139 -3.38 15.64 -1.38
N GLY A 140 -3.52 14.77 -2.37
CA GLY A 140 -3.61 15.12 -3.80
C GLY A 140 -4.49 14.18 -4.62
N GLY A 141 -4.76 12.98 -4.10
CA GLY A 141 -5.77 12.08 -4.62
C GLY A 141 -6.17 11.04 -3.58
N SER A 142 -7.45 10.66 -3.58
CA SER A 142 -7.97 9.62 -2.68
C SER A 142 -7.89 8.26 -3.34
N VAL A 143 -7.43 7.23 -2.63
CA VAL A 143 -7.44 5.85 -3.15
C VAL A 143 -8.88 5.33 -3.12
N VAL A 144 -9.42 4.99 -4.28
CA VAL A 144 -10.79 4.48 -4.43
C VAL A 144 -10.81 2.95 -4.31
N GLU A 145 -9.92 2.29 -5.04
CA GLU A 145 -9.88 0.82 -5.10
C GLU A 145 -8.43 0.34 -5.26
N VAL A 146 -8.11 -0.78 -4.62
CA VAL A 146 -6.86 -1.50 -4.80
C VAL A 146 -7.16 -2.87 -5.38
N ARG A 147 -6.75 -3.09 -6.63
CA ARG A 147 -6.92 -4.38 -7.30
C ARG A 147 -5.68 -5.24 -7.11
N ARG A 148 -5.74 -6.18 -6.17
CA ARG A 148 -4.62 -7.08 -5.81
C ARG A 148 -4.18 -7.97 -6.98
N ALA A 149 -5.12 -8.54 -7.73
CA ALA A 149 -4.83 -9.46 -8.84
C ALA A 149 -3.95 -8.84 -9.95
N THR A 150 -4.09 -7.52 -10.16
CA THR A 150 -3.36 -6.78 -11.19
C THR A 150 -2.34 -5.82 -10.59
N ALA A 151 -2.20 -5.77 -9.26
CA ALA A 151 -1.39 -4.79 -8.53
C ALA A 151 -1.65 -3.34 -9.01
N THR A 152 -2.91 -2.96 -9.19
CA THR A 152 -3.29 -1.63 -9.71
C THR A 152 -4.03 -0.83 -8.64
N LEU A 153 -3.57 0.40 -8.39
CA LEU A 153 -4.30 1.37 -7.56
C LEU A 153 -5.15 2.26 -8.44
N PHE A 154 -6.42 2.43 -8.07
CA PHE A 154 -7.30 3.42 -8.65
C PHE A 154 -7.34 4.63 -7.73
N LEU A 155 -6.85 5.77 -8.24
CA LEU A 155 -6.81 7.02 -7.50
C LEU A 155 -7.79 8.01 -8.09
N HIS A 156 -8.54 8.69 -7.23
CA HIS A 156 -9.34 9.85 -7.57
C HIS A 156 -8.51 11.10 -7.39
N VAL A 157 -8.15 11.76 -8.49
CA VAL A 157 -7.36 12.99 -8.50
C VAL A 157 -8.31 14.17 -8.54
N LEU A 158 -8.06 15.17 -7.69
CA LEU A 158 -8.89 16.37 -7.58
C LEU A 158 -8.79 17.28 -8.80
N ASP A 159 -7.62 17.31 -9.44
CA ASP A 159 -7.28 18.19 -10.54
C ASP A 159 -6.67 17.38 -11.69
N ALA A 160 -7.44 17.21 -12.77
CA ALA A 160 -7.07 16.42 -13.94
C ALA A 160 -7.12 17.27 -15.23
N ASP A 161 -6.89 18.57 -15.12
CA ASP A 161 -7.01 19.52 -16.22
C ASP A 161 -5.95 19.32 -17.30
N ARG A 162 -4.78 18.75 -16.95
CA ARG A 162 -3.67 18.54 -17.91
C ARG A 162 -3.09 17.13 -17.85
N PRO A 163 -2.73 16.53 -19.00
CA PRO A 163 -2.10 15.20 -19.04
C PRO A 163 -0.78 15.15 -18.25
N ALA A 164 -0.03 16.25 -18.21
CA ALA A 164 1.20 16.37 -17.43
C ALA A 164 0.98 16.25 -15.91
N GLU A 165 -0.20 16.62 -15.40
CA GLU A 165 -0.54 16.48 -13.98
C GLU A 165 -0.87 15.04 -13.64
N LEU A 166 -1.59 14.32 -14.52
CA LEU A 166 -1.82 12.89 -14.36
C LEU A 166 -0.50 12.11 -14.35
N GLU A 167 0.45 12.47 -15.21
CA GLU A 167 1.79 11.88 -15.19
C GLU A 167 2.60 12.23 -13.94
N ALA A 168 2.42 13.44 -13.40
CA ALA A 168 3.05 13.82 -12.13
C ALA A 168 2.50 12.97 -10.97
N VAL A 169 1.18 12.75 -10.91
CA VAL A 169 0.56 11.87 -9.90
C VAL A 169 1.08 10.44 -10.03
N ARG A 170 1.14 9.88 -11.25
CA ARG A 170 1.73 8.54 -11.50
C ARG A 170 3.16 8.43 -10.98
N ARG A 171 4.01 9.41 -11.32
CA ARG A 171 5.41 9.44 -10.84
C ARG A 171 5.51 9.54 -9.32
N SER A 172 4.65 10.33 -8.68
CA SER A 172 4.60 10.40 -7.21
C SER A 172 4.24 9.05 -6.61
N VAL A 173 3.20 8.36 -7.13
CA VAL A 173 2.79 7.03 -6.66
C VAL A 173 3.93 6.02 -6.79
N TRP A 174 4.62 5.97 -7.93
CA TRP A 174 5.78 5.09 -8.14
C TRP A 174 6.95 5.41 -7.23
N LYS A 175 7.14 6.69 -6.86
CA LYS A 175 8.15 7.10 -5.89
C LYS A 175 7.78 6.68 -4.47
N LEU A 176 6.51 6.81 -4.07
CA LEU A 176 6.04 6.29 -2.79
C LEU A 176 6.17 4.78 -2.71
N GLU A 177 5.85 4.07 -3.79
CA GLU A 177 6.07 2.63 -3.89
C GLU A 177 7.54 2.30 -3.64
N GLU A 178 8.47 2.97 -4.32
CA GLU A 178 9.91 2.74 -4.14
C GLU A 178 10.35 2.97 -2.69
N LEU A 179 9.92 4.09 -2.09
CA LEU A 179 10.27 4.42 -0.70
C LEU A 179 9.67 3.42 0.29
N THR A 180 8.44 2.96 0.04
CA THR A 180 7.77 1.95 0.87
C THR A 180 8.51 0.63 0.83
N VAL A 181 8.91 0.20 -0.38
CA VAL A 181 9.62 -1.06 -0.59
C VAL A 181 11.05 -0.98 -0.05
N ARG A 182 11.71 0.17 -0.13
CA ARG A 182 13.00 0.38 0.54
C ARG A 182 12.90 0.41 2.06
N ALA A 183 11.74 0.77 2.62
CA ALA A 183 11.51 0.80 4.06
C ALA A 183 11.18 -0.58 4.65
N PHE A 184 10.38 -1.37 3.94
CA PHE A 184 9.75 -2.59 4.46
C PHE A 184 9.99 -3.85 3.64
N GLY A 185 10.43 -3.71 2.39
CA GLY A 185 10.53 -4.79 1.42
C GLY A 185 11.72 -5.72 1.62
N THR A 186 11.56 -6.92 1.08
CA THR A 186 12.61 -7.92 0.90
C THR A 186 13.54 -7.55 -0.26
N SER A 187 14.75 -8.11 -0.31
CA SER A 187 15.73 -7.83 -1.38
C SER A 187 15.15 -8.05 -2.78
N ASP A 188 14.30 -9.07 -2.94
CA ASP A 188 13.64 -9.39 -4.21
C ASP A 188 12.59 -8.33 -4.62
N GLU A 189 11.93 -7.72 -3.65
CA GLU A 189 10.97 -6.62 -3.91
C GLU A 189 11.70 -5.33 -4.27
N ILE A 190 12.84 -5.05 -3.63
CA ILE A 190 13.71 -3.90 -3.96
C ILE A 190 14.24 -4.04 -5.39
N ALA A 191 14.62 -5.25 -5.82
CA ALA A 191 15.04 -5.52 -7.19
C ALA A 191 13.90 -5.23 -8.20
N ARG A 192 12.68 -5.73 -7.91
CA ARG A 192 11.50 -5.51 -8.77
C ARG A 192 11.10 -4.04 -8.91
N VAL A 193 11.18 -3.27 -7.84
CA VAL A 193 10.89 -1.83 -7.87
C VAL A 193 11.90 -1.03 -8.70
N SER A 194 13.13 -1.53 -8.81
CA SER A 194 14.18 -0.89 -9.59
C SER A 194 13.99 -1.06 -11.10
N GLU A 195 13.04 -1.91 -11.53
CA GLU A 195 12.68 -2.08 -12.93
C GLU A 195 11.82 -0.91 -13.46
N PRO A 196 11.81 -0.68 -14.79
CA PRO A 196 10.95 0.32 -15.41
C PRO A 196 9.47 0.13 -15.01
N PRO A 197 8.70 1.22 -14.85
CA PRO A 197 7.30 1.11 -14.47
C PRO A 197 6.50 0.27 -15.49
N PRO A 198 5.48 -0.49 -15.05
CA PRO A 198 4.64 -1.26 -15.95
C PRO A 198 3.89 -0.32 -16.89
N PRO A 199 3.64 -0.73 -18.14
CA PRO A 199 2.84 0.06 -19.07
C PRO A 199 1.44 0.31 -18.47
N VAL A 200 0.97 1.55 -18.59
CA VAL A 200 -0.34 1.94 -18.09
C VAL A 200 -1.40 1.36 -19.03
N PRO A 201 -2.37 0.56 -18.54
CA PRO A 201 -3.43 0.04 -19.40
C PRO A 201 -4.16 1.19 -20.11
N GLY A 202 -4.12 1.19 -21.45
CA GLY A 202 -4.75 2.22 -22.28
C GLY A 202 -3.85 3.39 -22.71
N SER A 203 -2.55 3.43 -22.35
CA SER A 203 -1.61 4.42 -22.91
C SER A 203 -1.09 4.07 -24.31
N ASP A 204 -1.36 2.84 -24.80
CA ASP A 204 -0.93 2.36 -26.13
C ASP A 204 -1.88 2.74 -27.26
N THR A 205 -2.87 3.61 -27.02
CA THR A 205 -3.48 4.35 -28.14
C THR A 205 -2.53 5.47 -28.56
N ALA A 206 -1.39 5.10 -29.13
CA ALA A 206 -0.79 5.93 -30.16
C ALA A 206 -1.89 6.25 -31.19
N PRO A 207 -1.94 7.44 -31.80
CA PRO A 207 -2.78 7.70 -32.95
C PRO A 207 -2.22 6.87 -34.13
N GLY A 208 -2.45 5.57 -34.09
CA GLY A 208 -2.33 4.70 -35.25
C GLY A 208 -3.49 5.06 -36.15
N THR A 209 -3.17 5.79 -37.22
CA THR A 209 -3.56 5.43 -38.58
C THR A 209 -4.53 4.25 -38.62
N GLY A 210 -5.83 4.53 -38.55
CA GLY A 210 -6.82 3.56 -38.98
C GLY A 210 -6.57 3.25 -40.45
N PRO A 211 -6.65 1.99 -40.89
CA PRO A 211 -6.63 1.71 -42.32
C PRO A 211 -7.94 2.23 -42.92
N ASP A 212 -7.80 3.05 -43.94
CA ASP A 212 -8.79 3.45 -44.95
C ASP A 212 -10.09 4.10 -44.46
N GLY A 213 -10.13 5.43 -44.63
CA GLY A 213 -11.34 6.07 -45.10
C GLY A 213 -11.69 5.50 -46.49
N GLY A 214 -12.74 4.69 -46.53
CA GLY A 214 -13.45 4.44 -47.78
C GLY A 214 -14.11 5.74 -48.24
N PRO A 215 -13.96 6.17 -49.51
CA PRO A 215 -14.68 7.33 -49.99
C PRO A 215 -16.16 6.97 -50.16
N ASP A 216 -16.99 7.51 -49.27
CA ASP A 216 -18.40 7.75 -49.54
C ASP A 216 -18.49 8.65 -50.77
N THR A 217 -18.75 8.05 -51.93
CA THR A 217 -19.18 8.78 -53.11
C THR A 217 -20.57 8.28 -53.46
N GLY A 218 -21.55 9.07 -53.05
CA GLY A 218 -22.92 8.91 -53.50
C GLY A 218 -23.01 9.10 -55.01
N SER A 219 -23.72 8.20 -55.67
CA SER A 219 -24.39 8.48 -56.92
C SER A 219 -25.90 8.37 -56.66
N ASP A 220 -26.49 9.53 -56.49
CA ASP A 220 -27.90 9.82 -56.77
C ASP A 220 -28.18 9.51 -58.24
N THR A 221 -29.21 8.71 -58.53
CA THR A 221 -30.04 8.86 -59.74
C THR A 221 -31.28 7.96 -59.68
N GLY A 222 -32.41 8.58 -59.35
CA GLY A 222 -33.63 8.53 -60.16
C GLY A 222 -34.44 7.24 -60.17
N GLU A 223 -35.39 7.13 -59.24
CA GLU A 223 -36.69 6.52 -59.53
C GLU A 223 -37.48 7.47 -60.45
N GLU A 224 -37.71 7.06 -61.71
CA GLU A 224 -38.87 7.48 -62.51
C GLU A 224 -39.46 6.23 -63.16
N GLY A 225 -40.75 6.00 -62.94
CA GLY A 225 -41.46 4.80 -63.35
C GLY A 225 -41.94 4.79 -64.80
N ALA A 226 -42.13 3.58 -65.32
CA ALA A 226 -43.21 3.16 -66.21
C ALA A 226 -43.19 1.62 -66.33
#